data_AF-A0A314ZD35-F1
#
_entry.id   AF-A0A314ZD35-F1
#
_cell.length_a   1.000
_cell.length_b   1.000
_cell.length_c   1.000
_cell.angle_alpha   90.00
_cell.angle_beta   90.00
_cell.angle_gamma   90.00
#
_symmetry.space_group_name_H-M   'P 1'
#
loop_
_entity.id
_entity.type
_entity.pdbx_description
1 polymer ?
#
loop_
_entity_poly.entity_id
_entity_poly.type
_entity_poly.pdbx_seq_one_letter_code
_entity_poly.pdbx_strand_id
1 'polypeptide(L)'
;MDPLRARHPHDAWKTVVNDGIKAFNAQIGRRPRKLPMWIMLSGAPKQSDGKSCGYCVMKYMKDICKDSSLDFRNKYRARRKDTYTQMELDEVREELASHVLEWLFD
;
A
#
# COMPACT_ATOMS: atom_id res chain seq x y z
N MET A 1 2.58 3.69 -1.18
CA MET A 1 2.24 3.68 -2.63
C MET A 1 1.35 4.89 -2.87
N ASP A 2 1.56 5.61 -3.96
CA ASP A 2 0.68 6.69 -4.39
C ASP A 2 0.13 6.37 -5.79
N PRO A 3 -1.19 6.13 -5.95
CA PRO A 3 -1.79 5.81 -7.24
C PRO A 3 -1.68 6.93 -8.28
N LEU A 4 -1.47 8.18 -7.86
CA LEU A 4 -1.24 9.30 -8.78
C LEU A 4 0.20 9.38 -9.28
N ARG A 5 1.14 8.73 -8.57
CA ARG A 5 2.59 8.83 -8.78
C ARG A 5 3.09 10.28 -8.72
N ALA A 6 2.49 11.11 -7.87
CA ALA A 6 2.98 12.43 -7.56
C ALA A 6 4.39 12.33 -6.95
N ARG A 7 5.25 13.29 -7.29
CA ARG A 7 6.51 13.47 -6.59
C ARG A 7 6.19 14.09 -5.24
N HIS A 8 5.97 13.27 -4.24
CA HIS A 8 5.80 13.76 -2.88
C HIS A 8 7.13 14.30 -2.33
N PRO A 9 7.12 15.32 -1.46
CA PRO A 9 8.28 15.70 -0.67
C PRO A 9 8.70 14.47 0.12
N HIS A 10 9.81 13.87 -0.32
CA HIS A 10 10.19 12.53 0.10
C HIS A 10 10.35 12.39 1.61
N ASP A 11 10.52 13.48 2.35
CA ASP A 11 10.97 13.44 3.73
C ASP A 11 9.85 13.64 4.76
N ALA A 12 8.78 14.38 4.44
CA ALA A 12 7.68 14.60 5.38
C ALA A 12 6.98 13.28 5.77
N TRP A 13 6.68 12.45 4.77
CA TRP A 13 6.01 11.16 5.00
C TRP A 13 6.91 10.14 5.66
N LYS A 14 8.21 10.14 5.34
CA LYS A 14 9.18 9.28 6.02
C LYS A 14 9.23 9.59 7.51
N THR A 15 9.24 10.87 7.88
CA THR A 15 9.25 11.30 9.29
C THR A 15 8.01 10.80 10.01
N VAL A 16 6.81 11.06 9.48
CA VAL A 16 5.54 10.62 10.09
C VAL A 16 5.52 9.11 10.32
N VAL A 17 5.93 8.32 9.32
CA VAL A 17 5.95 6.85 9.45
C VAL A 17 7.03 6.39 10.42
N ASN A 18 8.24 6.96 10.35
CA ASN A 18 9.33 6.61 11.27
C ASN A 18 8.94 6.90 12.73
N ASP A 19 8.29 8.03 12.99
CA ASP A 19 7.86 8.41 14.33
C ASP A 19 6.70 7.54 14.83
N GLY A 20 5.76 7.17 13.96
CA GLY A 20 4.74 6.16 14.28
C GLY A 20 5.35 4.81 14.65
N ILE A 21 6.36 4.34 13.91
CA ILE A 21 7.10 3.11 14.23
C ILE A 21 7.82 3.23 15.58
N LYS A 22 8.43 4.38 15.89
CA LYS A 22 9.08 4.62 17.18
C LYS A 22 8.05 4.57 18.32
N ALA A 23 6.92 5.26 18.16
CA ALA A 23 5.85 5.30 19.15
C ALA A 23 5.28 3.90 19.43
N PHE A 24 4.99 3.13 18.39
CA PHE A 24 4.52 1.75 18.52
C PHE A 24 5.53 0.86 19.25
N ASN A 25 6.81 0.92 18.87
CA ASN A 25 7.86 0.14 19.55
C ASN A 25 8.00 0.50 21.03
N ALA A 26 7.90 1.79 21.38
CA ALA A 26 7.91 2.24 22.76
C ALA A 26 6.71 1.70 23.55
N GLN A 27 5.51 1.72 22.96
CA GLN A 27 4.29 1.18 23.58
C GLN A 27 4.40 -0.31 23.93
N ILE A 28 5.03 -1.12 23.07
CA ILE A 28 5.21 -2.56 23.31
C ILE A 28 6.51 -2.90 24.07
N GLY A 29 7.21 -1.90 24.62
CA GLY A 29 8.47 -2.10 25.36
C GLY A 29 9.65 -2.62 24.51
N ARG A 30 9.58 -2.49 23.18
CA ARG A 30 10.63 -2.96 22.28
C ARG A 30 11.75 -1.93 22.20
N ARG A 31 13.00 -2.39 22.36
CA ARG A 31 14.19 -1.54 22.23
C ARG A 31 14.23 -0.81 20.86
N PRO A 32 14.74 0.44 20.82
CA PRO A 32 14.90 1.17 19.57
C PRO A 32 15.73 0.37 18.56
N ARG A 33 15.18 0.17 17.37
CA ARG A 33 15.89 -0.44 16.24
C ARG A 33 16.55 0.65 15.38
N LYS A 34 17.50 0.26 14.54
CA LYS A 34 17.98 1.10 13.43
C LYS A 34 16.79 1.63 12.62
N LEU A 35 16.93 2.84 12.08
CA LEU A 35 15.89 3.44 11.24
C LEU A 35 15.51 2.51 10.08
N PRO A 36 14.21 2.43 9.73
CA PRO A 36 13.76 1.67 8.58
C PRO A 36 14.48 2.08 7.29
N MET A 37 14.83 1.10 6.46
CA MET A 37 15.33 1.36 5.12
C MET A 37 14.15 1.73 4.21
N TRP A 38 14.22 2.90 3.59
CA TRP A 38 13.22 3.36 2.65
C TRP A 38 13.56 2.93 1.23
N ILE A 39 12.67 2.17 0.59
CA ILE A 39 12.84 1.68 -0.78
C ILE A 39 11.71 2.25 -1.64
N MET A 40 12.07 2.92 -2.74
CA MET A 40 11.09 3.43 -3.69
C MET A 40 10.71 2.34 -4.71
N LEU A 41 9.44 1.94 -4.72
CA LEU A 41 8.88 0.96 -5.66
C LEU A 41 8.17 1.69 -6.80
N SER A 42 8.98 2.22 -7.73
CA SER A 42 8.50 3.06 -8.85
C SER A 42 7.59 2.35 -9.86
N GLY A 43 7.53 1.03 -9.80
CA GLY A 43 6.68 0.18 -10.65
C GLY A 43 5.25 -0.01 -10.17
N ALA A 44 4.89 0.50 -8.99
CA ALA A 44 3.53 0.35 -8.46
C ALA A 44 2.47 0.87 -9.45
N PRO A 45 1.35 0.15 -9.68
CA PRO A 45 0.41 0.51 -10.75
C PRO A 45 -0.21 1.89 -10.54
N LYS A 46 -0.38 2.65 -11.63
CA LYS A 46 -1.06 3.95 -11.59
C LYS A 46 -2.57 3.72 -11.65
N GLN A 47 -3.36 4.62 -11.06
CA GLN A 47 -4.80 4.66 -11.35
C GLN A 47 -5.05 5.14 -12.79
N SER A 48 -6.08 4.60 -13.44
CA SER A 48 -6.46 4.90 -14.82
C SER A 48 -7.45 6.06 -14.95
N ASP A 49 -8.31 6.26 -13.95
CA ASP A 49 -9.55 7.08 -14.08
C ASP A 49 -9.69 8.22 -13.05
N GLY A 50 -8.66 8.50 -12.25
CA GLY A 50 -8.67 9.58 -11.24
C GLY A 50 -9.64 9.35 -10.06
N LYS A 51 -10.37 8.22 -10.04
CA LYS A 51 -11.41 7.90 -9.06
C LYS A 51 -11.15 6.56 -8.36
N SER A 52 -10.32 5.70 -8.95
CA SER A 52 -9.99 4.36 -8.45
C SER A 52 -8.83 4.33 -7.44
N CYS A 53 -8.41 5.48 -6.89
CA CYS A 53 -7.25 5.55 -6.00
C CYS A 53 -7.37 4.63 -4.77
N GLY A 54 -8.55 4.59 -4.13
CA GLY A 54 -8.81 3.71 -2.98
C GLY A 54 -8.64 2.23 -3.33
N TYR A 55 -9.26 1.78 -4.42
CA TYR A 55 -9.16 0.40 -4.89
C TYR A 55 -7.73 0.03 -5.30
N CYS A 56 -6.99 0.94 -5.92
CA CYS A 56 -5.57 0.72 -6.25
C CYS A 56 -4.73 0.50 -4.98
N VAL A 57 -4.94 1.30 -3.92
CA VAL A 57 -4.24 1.11 -2.64
C VAL A 57 -4.64 -0.20 -1.98
N MET A 58 -5.93 -0.55 -1.98
CA MET A 58 -6.42 -1.79 -1.40
C MET A 58 -5.85 -3.02 -2.13
N LYS A 59 -5.88 -3.04 -3.47
CA LYS A 59 -5.24 -4.12 -4.26
C LYS A 59 -3.75 -4.21 -3.97
N TYR A 60 -3.06 -3.07 -3.91
CA TYR A 60 -1.63 -3.03 -3.57
C TYR A 60 -1.33 -3.60 -2.18
N MET A 61 -2.13 -3.27 -1.17
CA MET A 61 -1.97 -3.82 0.19
C MET A 61 -2.27 -5.33 0.20
N LYS A 62 -3.31 -5.77 -0.52
CA LYS A 62 -3.64 -7.19 -0.67
C LYS A 62 -2.51 -7.98 -1.31
N ASP A 63 -1.88 -7.42 -2.36
CA ASP A 63 -0.71 -8.03 -3.01
C ASP A 63 0.47 -8.19 -2.03
N ILE A 64 0.70 -7.22 -1.15
CA ILE A 64 1.73 -7.31 -0.09
C ILE A 64 1.37 -8.38 0.95
N CYS A 65 0.13 -8.39 1.43
CA CYS A 65 -0.30 -9.32 2.48
C CYS A 65 -0.33 -10.78 2.01
N LYS A 66 -0.65 -11.02 0.73
CA LYS A 66 -0.65 -12.37 0.14
C LYS A 66 0.75 -12.89 -0.20
N ASP A 67 1.72 -12.00 -0.32
CA ASP A 67 3.08 -12.35 -0.68
C ASP A 67 3.94 -12.67 0.55
N SER A 68 4.12 -13.96 0.82
CA SER A 68 4.98 -14.46 1.90
C SER A 68 6.47 -14.44 1.57
N SER A 69 6.87 -14.33 0.29
CA SER A 69 8.28 -14.34 -0.15
C SER A 69 8.90 -12.95 -0.28
N LEU A 70 8.10 -11.89 -0.15
CA LEU A 70 8.49 -10.49 -0.36
C LEU A 70 8.92 -10.19 -1.82
N ASP A 71 8.52 -11.04 -2.77
CA ASP A 71 8.79 -10.87 -4.20
C ASP A 71 8.02 -9.70 -4.84
N PHE A 72 7.01 -9.15 -4.17
CA PHE A 72 6.30 -7.93 -4.55
C PHE A 72 7.30 -6.78 -4.72
N ARG A 73 8.39 -6.77 -3.92
CA ARG A 73 9.47 -5.81 -4.04
C ARG A 73 10.09 -5.87 -5.43
N ASN A 74 10.32 -7.08 -5.96
CA ASN A 74 10.88 -7.28 -7.29
C ASN A 74 9.86 -6.91 -8.37
N LYS A 75 8.58 -7.32 -8.21
CA LYS A 75 7.47 -6.98 -9.11
C LYS A 75 7.37 -5.47 -9.35
N TYR A 76 7.46 -4.66 -8.30
CA TYR A 76 7.26 -3.20 -8.36
C TYR A 76 8.55 -2.38 -8.32
N ARG A 77 9.73 -3.00 -8.45
CA ARG A 77 11.02 -2.31 -8.37
C ARG A 77 11.19 -1.28 -9.50
N ALA A 78 11.00 -1.74 -10.73
CA ALA A 78 11.23 -0.97 -11.94
C ALA A 78 9.97 -0.24 -12.42
N ARG A 79 10.13 1.00 -12.89
CA ARG A 79 9.01 1.82 -13.38
C ARG A 79 8.32 1.12 -14.56
N ARG A 80 7.03 0.83 -14.41
CA ARG A 80 6.17 0.29 -15.46
C ARG A 80 5.06 1.27 -15.80
N LYS A 81 4.46 1.17 -16.99
CA LYS A 81 3.27 1.95 -17.37
C LYS A 81 1.96 1.28 -16.93
N ASP A 82 2.08 0.13 -16.29
CA ASP A 82 0.96 -0.74 -15.95
C ASP A 82 0.00 -0.04 -14.98
N THR A 83 -1.29 -0.23 -15.24
CA THR A 83 -2.41 0.06 -14.36
C THR A 83 -3.02 -1.27 -13.93
N TYR A 84 -3.69 -1.30 -12.78
CA TYR A 84 -4.55 -2.44 -12.49
C TYR A 84 -5.66 -2.53 -13.55
N THR A 85 -5.98 -3.74 -13.96
CA THR A 85 -7.11 -4.01 -14.85
C THR A 85 -8.43 -3.77 -14.11
N GLN A 86 -9.51 -3.53 -14.86
CA GLN A 86 -10.83 -3.35 -14.25
C GLN A 86 -11.23 -4.60 -13.43
N MET A 87 -10.95 -5.79 -13.96
CA MET A 87 -11.21 -7.07 -13.28
C MET A 87 -10.47 -7.18 -11.94
N GLU A 88 -9.19 -6.79 -11.87
CA GLU A 88 -8.43 -6.79 -10.60
C GLU A 88 -8.97 -5.79 -9.58
N LEU A 89 -9.56 -4.68 -10.04
CA LEU A 89 -10.20 -3.69 -9.18
C LEU A 89 -11.58 -4.16 -8.71
N ASP A 90 -12.34 -4.80 -9.60
CA ASP A 90 -13.67 -5.34 -9.29
C ASP A 90 -13.58 -6.47 -8.25
N GLU A 91 -12.56 -7.34 -8.32
CA GLU A 91 -12.28 -8.34 -7.26
C GLU A 91 -12.21 -7.69 -5.87
N VAL A 92 -11.50 -6.57 -5.75
CA VAL A 92 -11.33 -5.87 -4.47
C VAL A 92 -12.61 -5.14 -4.08
N ARG A 93 -13.35 -4.64 -5.06
CA ARG A 93 -14.63 -3.97 -4.86
C ARG A 93 -15.70 -4.91 -4.33
N GLU A 94 -15.79 -6.12 -4.89
CA GLU A 94 -16.72 -7.16 -4.48
C GLU A 94 -16.39 -7.65 -3.07
N GLU A 95 -15.11 -7.93 -2.78
CA GLU A 95 -14.68 -8.31 -1.42
C GLU A 95 -15.01 -7.23 -0.39
N LEU A 96 -14.76 -5.95 -0.71
CA LEU A 96 -15.11 -4.84 0.17
C LEU A 96 -16.63 -4.75 0.37
N ALA A 97 -17.41 -4.89 -0.70
CA ALA A 97 -18.86 -4.83 -0.63
C ALA A 97 -19.42 -5.94 0.26
N SER A 98 -18.95 -7.19 0.09
CA SER A 98 -19.35 -8.32 0.94
C SER A 98 -19.02 -8.05 2.41
N HIS A 99 -17.80 -7.57 2.71
CA HIS A 99 -17.40 -7.30 4.09
C HIS A 99 -18.22 -6.17 4.73
N VAL A 100 -18.56 -5.13 3.97
CA VAL A 100 -19.43 -4.03 4.44
C VAL A 100 -20.85 -4.53 4.67
N LEU A 101 -21.37 -5.42 3.82
CA LEU A 101 -22.69 -6.00 4.00
C LEU A 101 -22.74 -6.88 5.26
N GLU A 102 -21.75 -7.75 5.46
CA GLU A 102 -21.62 -8.53 6.70
C GLU A 102 -21.62 -7.59 7.93
N TRP A 103 -20.76 -6.57 7.93
CA TRP A 103 -20.65 -5.65 9.06
C TRP A 103 -21.91 -4.81 9.35
N LEU A 104 -22.73 -4.52 8.33
CA LEU A 104 -23.96 -3.74 8.50
C LEU A 104 -25.16 -4.59 8.95
N PHE A 105 -25.11 -5.91 8.73
CA PHE A 105 -26.22 -6.82 8.97
C PHE A 105 -25.92 -7.91 10.02
N ASP A 106 -24.70 -7.94 10.57
CA ASP A 106 -24.31 -8.63 11.81
C ASP A 106 -24.55 -7.74 13.06
#